data_AF-A0A942I9L1-F1
#
_entry.id   AF-A0A942I9L1-F1
#
_cell.length_a   1.000
_cell.length_b   1.000
_cell.length_c   1.000
_cell.angle_alpha   90.00
_cell.angle_beta   90.00
_cell.angle_gamma   90.00
#
_symmetry.space_group_name_H-M   'P 1'
#
loop_
_entity.id
_entity.type
_entity.pdbx_description
1 polymer ?
#
loop_
_entity_poly.entity_id
_entity_poly.type
_entity_poly.pdbx_seq_one_letter_code
_entity_poly.pdbx_strand_id
1 'polypeptide(L)'
;MPYTPPRRHDIMHSKHLRLNFRLGEPLFGPYLDQLAEDVIRHHGLGNRRDLREAIKNSLALVLGNAYRAHQLDPDRYVVIGLRNKDYKISPHNPFRMNIRQTRNVIDYLAREGGHGYLERRAGNFIQEQGKGFRTRVRATRRLIEEIDRWALREDNNNRITGNTLENNPNSPELSQLFSIHTPPLLQLRDPQGGSLSFNPTHETGRMNANLVALNRFIAEDHWIDLLIPDRESKALSQGTDEEQDAFGERSGSRKDLDLLGRSQLYRVFNNSTFGNGGRFYGGWWQEIPSRYRRFITINGYPTAELDYSNLQIAMLYAREGLKLEGDAYSIDGVPPEFRKLIKLTTLKIINAEGRIKAPRKDMLPPRVSWRDLQSAIKEKHTPIDRYFNTGVGIELQRRDADIAEEVMLTLMAEGTLALPVHDSFIVEDGRQDRLKQVMSDAYRRLEGQAIEIDADTTWHEENLPENAQLLHDLGVKDLEEYVSEVEEGPDYRYYLERRRAFIRQKGERWVREHRIRI
;
A
#
# COMPACT_ATOMS: atom_id res chain seq x y z
N MET A 1 -27.07 -4.40 23.56
CA MET A 1 -27.56 -3.75 22.33
C MET A 1 -28.13 -4.79 21.36
N PRO A 2 -29.34 -4.57 20.83
CA PRO A 2 -29.87 -5.36 19.72
C PRO A 2 -29.02 -5.18 18.46
N TYR A 3 -28.94 -6.22 17.64
CA TYR A 3 -28.20 -6.20 16.39
C TYR A 3 -28.73 -5.14 15.43
N THR A 4 -27.85 -4.30 14.91
CA THR A 4 -28.16 -3.43 13.77
C THR A 4 -27.41 -3.95 12.54
N PRO A 5 -28.12 -4.43 11.49
CA PRO A 5 -27.46 -4.87 10.28
C PRO A 5 -26.67 -3.71 9.65
N PRO A 6 -25.42 -3.94 9.21
CA PRO A 6 -24.65 -2.90 8.56
C PRO A 6 -25.29 -2.55 7.22
N ARG A 7 -25.45 -1.25 6.95
CA ARG A 7 -25.90 -0.74 5.65
C ARG A 7 -24.81 -0.98 4.61
N ARG A 8 -25.19 -0.98 3.33
CA ARG A 8 -24.21 -1.07 2.21
C ARG A 8 -23.12 -0.02 2.39
N HIS A 9 -23.50 1.21 2.72
CA HIS A 9 -22.57 2.29 3.07
C HIS A 9 -21.58 1.89 4.19
N ASP A 10 -22.05 1.36 5.32
CA ASP A 10 -21.18 0.94 6.44
C ASP A 10 -20.19 -0.20 6.07
N ILE A 11 -20.54 -1.02 5.08
CA ILE A 11 -19.65 -2.06 4.55
C ILE A 11 -18.58 -1.44 3.65
N MET A 12 -18.97 -0.52 2.78
CA MET A 12 -18.09 0.16 1.83
C MET A 12 -17.13 1.11 2.57
N HIS A 13 -17.58 1.83 3.58
CA HIS A 13 -16.79 2.80 4.36
C HIS A 13 -16.23 2.20 5.65
N SER A 14 -15.42 1.14 5.54
CA SER A 14 -14.77 0.56 6.71
C SER A 14 -13.35 0.06 6.49
N LYS A 15 -12.52 0.05 7.53
CA LYS A 15 -11.12 -0.42 7.48
C LYS A 15 -10.77 -1.36 8.62
N HIS A 16 -9.95 -2.35 8.33
CA HIS A 16 -9.50 -3.26 9.38
C HIS A 16 -8.58 -2.54 10.35
N LEU A 17 -8.77 -2.83 11.64
CA LEU A 17 -7.87 -2.39 12.70
C LEU A 17 -6.41 -2.75 12.36
N ARG A 18 -5.53 -1.76 12.35
CA ARG A 18 -4.09 -1.94 12.14
C ARG A 18 -3.41 -2.15 13.48
N LEU A 19 -3.02 -3.40 13.75
CA LEU A 19 -2.39 -3.79 15.01
C LEU A 19 -0.99 -3.18 15.24
N ASN A 20 -0.36 -2.68 14.17
CA ASN A 20 0.93 -2.00 14.22
C ASN A 20 0.82 -0.46 14.25
N PHE A 21 -0.39 0.09 14.37
CA PHE A 21 -0.65 1.53 14.35
C PHE A 21 -1.43 1.95 15.59
N ARG A 22 -0.92 2.91 16.36
CA ARG A 22 -1.52 3.38 17.60
C ARG A 22 -1.27 4.88 17.81
N LEU A 23 -1.97 5.50 18.76
CA LEU A 23 -1.58 6.84 19.23
C LEU A 23 -0.15 6.83 19.78
N GLY A 24 0.58 7.91 19.52
CA GLY A 24 1.96 8.09 19.96
C GLY A 24 2.07 8.28 21.45
N GLU A 25 2.80 7.40 22.13
CA GLU A 25 3.06 7.54 23.57
C GLU A 25 3.78 8.83 23.98
N PRO A 26 4.71 9.40 23.20
CA PRO A 26 5.36 10.66 23.57
C PRO A 26 4.38 11.81 23.81
N LEU A 27 3.31 11.89 23.00
CA LEU A 27 2.29 12.93 23.14
C LEU A 27 1.10 12.50 24.00
N PHE A 28 0.70 11.22 23.96
CA PHE A 28 -0.55 10.78 24.61
C PHE A 28 -0.32 9.90 25.85
N GLY A 29 0.92 9.72 26.30
CA GLY A 29 1.26 8.85 27.42
C GLY A 29 0.41 9.09 28.68
N PRO A 30 0.40 10.31 29.25
CA PRO A 30 -0.38 10.61 30.45
C PRO A 30 -1.89 10.48 30.23
N TYR A 31 -2.40 10.89 29.06
CA TYR A 31 -3.81 10.69 28.68
C TYR A 31 -4.21 9.22 28.69
N LEU A 32 -3.39 8.36 28.07
CA LEU A 32 -3.62 6.93 28.01
C LEU A 32 -3.50 6.27 29.39
N ASP A 33 -2.61 6.76 30.24
CA ASP A 33 -2.47 6.27 31.62
C ASP A 33 -3.71 6.58 32.47
N GLN A 34 -4.28 7.78 32.32
CA GLN A 34 -5.53 8.15 32.98
C GLN A 34 -6.69 7.29 32.50
N LEU A 35 -6.86 7.14 31.18
CA LEU A 35 -7.92 6.29 30.63
C LEU A 35 -7.77 4.81 31.02
N ALA A 36 -6.53 4.31 31.12
CA ALA A 36 -6.30 2.93 31.56
C ALA A 36 -6.78 2.70 33.00
N GLU A 37 -6.56 3.66 33.90
CA GLU A 37 -7.08 3.61 35.27
C GLU A 37 -8.61 3.60 35.30
N ASP A 38 -9.26 4.41 34.47
CA ASP A 38 -10.71 4.44 34.38
C ASP A 38 -11.30 3.13 33.82
N VAL A 39 -10.65 2.52 32.83
CA VAL A 39 -11.04 1.19 32.31
C VAL A 39 -10.91 0.12 33.39
N ILE A 40 -9.80 0.13 34.15
CA ILE A 40 -9.57 -0.81 35.26
C ILE A 40 -10.66 -0.65 36.32
N ARG A 41 -10.95 0.59 36.74
CA ARG A 41 -11.98 0.89 37.73
C ARG A 41 -13.37 0.48 37.25
N HIS A 42 -13.71 0.76 36.00
CA HIS A 42 -15.02 0.46 35.42
C HIS A 42 -15.33 -1.03 35.40
N HIS A 43 -14.35 -1.87 35.08
CA HIS A 43 -14.51 -3.33 34.98
C HIS A 43 -14.15 -4.07 36.28
N GLY A 44 -13.77 -3.36 37.35
CA GLY A 44 -13.35 -3.98 38.61
C GLY A 44 -12.11 -4.88 38.47
N LEU A 45 -11.17 -4.50 37.60
CA LEU A 45 -9.98 -5.31 37.31
C LEU A 45 -8.89 -5.11 38.37
N GLY A 46 -8.06 -6.13 38.56
CA GLY A 46 -6.92 -6.04 39.49
C GLY A 46 -5.85 -5.03 39.04
N ASN A 47 -5.19 -4.36 39.98
CA ASN A 47 -4.19 -3.33 39.70
C ASN A 47 -2.78 -3.90 39.50
N ARG A 48 -2.58 -4.75 38.49
CA ARG A 48 -1.27 -5.30 38.13
C ARG A 48 -0.65 -4.51 36.98
N ARG A 49 0.67 -4.29 37.02
CA ARG A 49 1.41 -3.48 36.03
C ARG A 49 1.25 -4.01 34.60
N ASP A 50 1.36 -5.33 34.42
CA ASP A 50 1.18 -6.02 33.14
C ASP A 50 -0.21 -5.77 32.54
N LEU A 51 -1.25 -5.79 33.38
CA LEU A 51 -2.61 -5.54 32.96
C LEU A 51 -2.81 -4.07 32.54
N ARG A 52 -2.29 -3.13 33.34
CA ARG A 52 -2.36 -1.70 33.03
C ARG A 52 -1.69 -1.40 31.68
N GLU A 53 -0.52 -1.96 31.43
CA GLU A 53 0.20 -1.80 30.16
C GLU A 53 -0.57 -2.41 28.98
N ALA A 54 -1.15 -3.61 29.16
CA ALA A 54 -1.96 -4.24 28.12
C ALA A 54 -3.22 -3.42 27.78
N ILE A 55 -3.89 -2.84 28.78
CA ILE A 55 -5.04 -1.94 28.59
C ILE A 55 -4.60 -0.65 27.90
N LYS A 56 -3.50 -0.04 28.35
CA LYS A 56 -2.92 1.17 27.74
C LYS A 56 -2.62 0.97 26.26
N ASN A 57 -1.98 -0.14 25.92
CA ASN A 57 -1.67 -0.48 24.53
C ASN A 57 -2.94 -0.72 23.69
N SER A 58 -3.96 -1.38 24.25
CA SER A 58 -5.27 -1.54 23.61
C SER A 58 -6.00 -0.21 23.43
N LEU A 59 -5.91 0.73 24.38
CA LEU A 59 -6.44 2.09 24.27
C LEU A 59 -5.75 2.84 23.13
N ALA A 60 -4.42 2.89 23.14
CA ALA A 60 -3.63 3.57 22.11
C ALA A 60 -3.96 3.04 20.70
N LEU A 61 -4.10 1.72 20.57
CA LEU A 61 -4.47 1.05 19.33
C LEU A 61 -5.87 1.48 18.85
N VAL A 62 -6.88 1.33 19.70
CA VAL A 62 -8.28 1.58 19.34
C VAL A 62 -8.53 3.06 19.05
N LEU A 63 -8.06 3.94 19.95
CA LEU A 63 -8.22 5.39 19.80
C LEU A 63 -7.46 5.89 18.56
N GLY A 64 -6.23 5.43 18.34
CA GLY A 64 -5.42 5.85 17.20
C GLY A 64 -6.04 5.46 15.87
N ASN A 65 -6.50 4.20 15.74
CA ASN A 65 -7.18 3.75 14.52
C ASN A 65 -8.50 4.49 14.29
N ALA A 66 -9.31 4.70 15.34
CA ALA A 66 -10.59 5.39 15.22
C ALA A 66 -10.42 6.87 14.83
N TYR A 67 -9.45 7.55 15.46
CA TYR A 67 -9.14 8.94 15.16
C TYR A 67 -8.56 9.10 13.75
N ARG A 68 -7.59 8.25 13.36
CA ARG A 68 -7.04 8.25 11.99
C ARG A 68 -8.10 7.98 10.93
N ALA A 69 -9.01 7.04 11.19
CA ALA A 69 -10.12 6.75 10.30
C ALA A 69 -11.02 8.00 10.11
N HIS A 70 -11.32 8.71 11.20
CA HIS A 70 -12.08 9.95 11.16
C HIS A 70 -11.38 11.07 10.37
N GLN A 71 -10.08 11.27 10.58
CA GLN A 71 -9.30 12.27 9.84
C GLN A 71 -9.37 12.06 8.32
N LEU A 72 -9.31 10.80 7.89
CA LEU A 72 -9.37 10.46 6.46
C LEU A 72 -10.80 10.53 5.90
N ASP A 73 -11.80 10.19 6.71
CA ASP A 73 -13.21 10.13 6.32
C ASP A 73 -14.09 10.07 7.60
N PRO A 74 -14.83 11.14 7.92
CA PRO A 74 -15.61 11.21 9.15
C PRO A 74 -16.64 10.10 9.33
N ASP A 75 -17.11 9.50 8.24
CA ASP A 75 -18.11 8.44 8.28
C ASP A 75 -17.51 7.02 8.38
N ARG A 76 -16.18 6.92 8.34
CA ARG A 76 -15.47 5.64 8.28
C ARG A 76 -15.52 4.86 9.59
N TYR A 77 -15.88 3.58 9.47
CA TYR A 77 -15.77 2.62 10.56
C TYR A 77 -14.43 1.90 10.58
N VAL A 78 -13.95 1.56 11.77
CA VAL A 78 -12.87 0.60 12.01
C VAL A 78 -13.49 -0.77 12.34
N VAL A 79 -13.17 -1.78 11.54
CA VAL A 79 -13.54 -3.18 11.71
C VAL A 79 -12.65 -3.81 12.77
N ILE A 80 -13.27 -4.28 13.84
CA ILE A 80 -12.61 -4.95 14.96
C ILE A 80 -12.75 -6.47 14.81
N GLY A 81 -11.61 -7.15 14.75
CA GLY A 81 -11.55 -8.60 14.92
C GLY A 81 -11.89 -8.98 16.35
N LEU A 82 -12.83 -9.89 16.55
CA LEU A 82 -13.21 -10.40 17.88
C LEU A 82 -13.02 -11.91 17.98
N ARG A 83 -11.96 -12.42 17.33
CA ARG A 83 -11.52 -13.82 17.45
C ARG A 83 -10.05 -13.87 17.86
N ASN A 84 -9.64 -14.89 18.61
CA ASN A 84 -8.23 -15.08 19.01
C ASN A 84 -7.27 -15.06 17.82
N LYS A 85 -7.68 -15.67 16.69
CA LYS A 85 -6.88 -15.70 15.45
C LYS A 85 -6.60 -14.32 14.84
N ASP A 86 -7.39 -13.30 15.18
CA ASP A 86 -7.19 -11.94 14.69
C ASP A 86 -6.04 -11.24 15.44
N TYR A 87 -5.56 -11.82 16.56
CA TYR A 87 -4.52 -11.26 17.44
C TYR A 87 -3.35 -12.23 17.64
N LYS A 88 -3.00 -13.02 16.62
CA LYS A 88 -1.86 -13.93 16.70
C LYS A 88 -0.57 -13.15 16.98
N ILE A 89 0.32 -13.75 17.76
CA ILE A 89 1.68 -13.23 17.92
C ILE A 89 2.35 -13.30 16.55
N SER A 90 2.76 -12.14 16.04
CA SER A 90 3.42 -12.00 14.75
C SER A 90 4.08 -10.63 14.68
N PRO A 91 4.98 -10.40 13.72
CA PRO A 91 5.49 -9.06 13.45
C PRO A 91 4.40 -8.00 13.18
N HIS A 92 3.23 -8.44 12.73
CA HIS A 92 2.08 -7.58 12.46
C HIS A 92 1.25 -7.28 13.72
N ASN A 93 1.54 -7.91 14.86
CA ASN A 93 0.98 -7.62 16.18
C ASN A 93 2.09 -7.33 17.22
N PRO A 94 2.83 -6.23 17.04
CA PRO A 94 4.07 -5.97 17.78
C PRO A 94 3.82 -5.61 19.25
N PHE A 95 2.66 -5.04 19.56
CA PHE A 95 2.28 -4.65 20.92
C PHE A 95 1.64 -5.79 21.73
N ARG A 96 1.66 -7.03 21.21
CA ARG A 96 1.08 -8.22 21.84
C ARG A 96 -0.38 -8.03 22.23
N MET A 97 -1.13 -7.42 21.32
CA MET A 97 -2.57 -7.19 21.47
C MET A 97 -3.27 -8.51 21.63
N ASN A 98 -4.26 -8.52 22.50
CA ASN A 98 -5.08 -9.69 22.76
C ASN A 98 -6.54 -9.27 22.79
N ILE A 99 -7.41 -10.23 22.47
CA ILE A 99 -8.82 -9.97 22.36
C ILE A 99 -9.46 -9.50 23.67
N ARG A 100 -8.99 -9.99 24.82
CA ARG A 100 -9.63 -9.74 26.12
C ARG A 100 -9.53 -8.27 26.47
N GLN A 101 -8.33 -7.69 26.40
CA GLN A 101 -8.14 -6.27 26.72
C GLN A 101 -8.74 -5.37 25.66
N THR A 102 -8.65 -5.72 24.38
CA THR A 102 -9.32 -4.96 23.31
C THR A 102 -10.84 -4.92 23.51
N ARG A 103 -11.48 -6.01 23.97
CA ARG A 103 -12.90 -6.01 24.33
C ARG A 103 -13.20 -5.09 25.50
N ASN A 104 -12.48 -5.23 26.62
CA ASN A 104 -12.68 -4.37 27.80
C ASN A 104 -12.58 -2.87 27.45
N VAL A 105 -11.59 -2.51 26.63
CA VAL A 105 -11.40 -1.15 26.14
C VAL A 105 -12.57 -0.70 25.27
N ILE A 106 -12.98 -1.49 24.28
CA ILE A 106 -14.11 -1.14 23.41
C ILE A 106 -15.42 -1.01 24.21
N ASP A 107 -15.67 -1.91 25.15
CA ASP A 107 -16.86 -1.87 26.01
C ASP A 107 -16.90 -0.59 26.84
N TYR A 108 -15.77 -0.18 27.42
CA TYR A 108 -15.66 1.09 28.15
C TYR A 108 -15.85 2.30 27.24
N LEU A 109 -15.16 2.33 26.09
CA LEU A 109 -15.18 3.46 25.16
C LEU A 109 -16.54 3.62 24.47
N ALA A 110 -17.30 2.54 24.27
CA ALA A 110 -18.60 2.54 23.60
C ALA A 110 -19.81 2.52 24.56
N ARG A 111 -19.62 2.98 25.81
CA ARG A 111 -20.69 3.04 26.82
C ARG A 111 -21.88 3.89 26.36
N GLU A 112 -23.08 3.44 26.73
CA GLU A 112 -24.36 4.10 26.42
C GLU A 112 -24.56 5.37 27.26
N GLY A 113 -25.50 6.24 26.85
CA GLY A 113 -25.78 7.51 27.53
C GLY A 113 -25.19 8.76 26.90
N GLY A 114 -24.91 8.75 25.58
CA GLY A 114 -24.60 9.96 24.80
C GLY A 114 -23.18 10.53 24.95
N HIS A 115 -22.33 9.94 25.80
CA HIS A 115 -20.99 10.45 26.11
C HIS A 115 -19.86 9.42 25.86
N GLY A 116 -20.10 8.37 25.06
CA GLY A 116 -19.06 7.42 24.66
C GLY A 116 -18.01 8.06 23.73
N TYR A 117 -16.80 7.51 23.75
CA TYR A 117 -15.72 7.85 22.82
C TYR A 117 -15.92 7.20 21.44
N LEU A 118 -16.66 6.09 21.39
CA LEU A 118 -16.90 5.32 20.18
C LEU A 118 -18.39 5.06 19.95
N GLU A 119 -18.84 5.24 18.71
CA GLU A 119 -20.07 4.63 18.22
C GLU A 119 -19.76 3.17 17.86
N ARG A 120 -20.49 2.20 18.43
CA ARG A 120 -20.28 0.77 18.17
C ARG A 120 -21.45 0.15 17.42
N ARG A 121 -21.14 -0.53 16.32
CA ARG A 121 -22.05 -1.44 15.60
C ARG A 121 -21.61 -2.88 15.88
N ALA A 122 -22.39 -3.61 16.68
CA ALA A 122 -22.07 -4.99 17.03
C ALA A 122 -22.17 -5.91 15.78
N GLY A 123 -21.16 -6.74 15.58
CA GLY A 123 -21.24 -7.83 14.60
C GLY A 123 -22.15 -8.96 15.09
N ASN A 124 -22.64 -9.78 14.16
CA ASN A 124 -23.44 -10.97 14.47
C ASN A 124 -23.23 -12.06 13.43
N PHE A 125 -23.60 -13.29 13.76
CA PHE A 125 -23.58 -14.41 12.82
C PHE A 125 -25.02 -14.83 12.51
N ILE A 126 -25.42 -14.71 11.25
CA ILE A 126 -26.73 -15.18 10.78
C ILE A 126 -26.55 -16.62 10.31
N GLN A 127 -26.98 -17.58 11.12
CA GLN A 127 -26.82 -19.02 10.87
C GLN A 127 -27.46 -19.45 9.55
N GLU A 128 -28.69 -18.99 9.28
CA GLU A 128 -29.46 -19.33 8.08
C GLU A 128 -28.76 -18.96 6.76
N GLN A 129 -27.89 -17.94 6.79
CA GLN A 129 -27.17 -17.45 5.60
C GLN A 129 -25.68 -17.84 5.60
N GLY A 130 -25.20 -18.50 6.68
CA GLY A 130 -23.77 -18.73 6.89
C GLY A 130 -22.92 -17.46 6.92
N LYS A 131 -23.52 -16.29 7.18
CA LYS A 131 -22.86 -14.97 7.06
C LYS A 131 -22.55 -14.38 8.43
N GLY A 132 -21.26 -14.11 8.66
CA GLY A 132 -20.76 -13.41 9.83
C GLY A 132 -20.43 -11.95 9.56
N PHE A 133 -21.02 -11.05 10.34
CA PHE A 133 -20.70 -9.63 10.39
C PHE A 133 -19.70 -9.36 11.51
N ARG A 134 -18.67 -8.57 11.22
CA ARG A 134 -17.68 -8.15 12.22
C ARG A 134 -18.15 -6.88 12.94
N THR A 135 -17.73 -6.73 14.19
CA THR A 135 -17.94 -5.51 14.98
C THR A 135 -17.22 -4.34 14.33
N ARG A 136 -17.85 -3.17 14.37
CA ARG A 136 -17.32 -1.91 13.84
C ARG A 136 -17.43 -0.81 14.88
N VAL A 137 -16.44 0.06 14.93
CA VAL A 137 -16.42 1.24 15.79
C VAL A 137 -16.06 2.49 14.99
N ARG A 138 -16.57 3.64 15.39
CA ARG A 138 -16.25 4.94 14.77
C ARG A 138 -16.05 5.97 15.87
N ALA A 139 -15.14 6.92 15.65
CA ALA A 139 -14.91 8.01 16.60
C ALA A 139 -16.19 8.84 16.80
N THR A 140 -16.49 9.21 18.04
CA THR A 140 -17.50 10.23 18.33
C THR A 140 -16.86 11.62 18.35
N ARG A 141 -17.69 12.66 18.27
CA ARG A 141 -17.27 14.06 18.46
C ARG A 141 -16.45 14.27 19.74
N ARG A 142 -16.86 13.63 20.84
CA ARG A 142 -16.12 13.66 22.11
C ARG A 142 -14.68 13.17 21.96
N LEU A 143 -14.48 12.04 21.28
CA LEU A 143 -13.13 11.49 21.09
C LEU A 143 -12.25 12.45 20.28
N ILE A 144 -12.80 13.02 19.22
CA ILE A 144 -12.09 13.96 18.34
C ILE A 144 -11.67 15.19 19.14
N GLU A 145 -12.62 15.85 19.82
CA GLU A 145 -12.35 17.05 20.62
C GLU A 145 -11.33 16.80 21.76
N GLU A 146 -11.36 15.63 22.40
CA GLU A 146 -10.40 15.28 23.45
C GLU A 146 -8.99 15.02 22.88
N ILE A 147 -8.86 14.32 21.74
CA ILE A 147 -7.56 14.09 21.10
C ILE A 147 -6.98 15.40 20.55
N ASP A 148 -7.79 16.22 19.87
CA ASP A 148 -7.35 17.49 19.29
C ASP A 148 -6.85 18.43 20.39
N ARG A 149 -7.59 18.54 21.50
CA ARG A 149 -7.18 19.36 22.65
C ARG A 149 -5.84 18.91 23.23
N TRP A 150 -5.63 17.60 23.33
CA TRP A 150 -4.35 17.05 23.81
C TRP A 150 -3.22 17.34 22.82
N ALA A 151 -3.44 17.08 21.53
CA ALA A 151 -2.48 17.32 20.46
C ALA A 151 -2.02 18.78 20.42
N LEU A 152 -2.95 19.73 20.46
CA LEU A 152 -2.67 21.17 20.43
C LEU A 152 -1.96 21.67 21.69
N ARG A 153 -2.20 21.04 22.84
CA ARG A 153 -1.59 21.43 24.11
C ARG A 153 -0.14 20.97 24.24
N GLU A 154 0.15 19.75 23.81
CA GLU A 154 1.42 19.08 24.10
C GLU A 154 2.40 19.12 22.91
N ASP A 155 1.97 19.64 21.76
CA ASP A 155 2.87 19.94 20.65
C ASP A 155 3.76 21.16 20.97
N ASN A 156 4.88 20.90 21.64
CA ASN A 156 5.83 21.92 22.10
C ASN A 156 6.41 22.81 20.98
N ASN A 157 6.32 22.37 19.72
CA ASN A 157 6.87 23.10 18.58
C ASN A 157 5.80 23.94 17.83
N ASN A 158 4.53 23.94 18.29
CA ASN A 158 3.39 24.62 17.65
C ASN A 158 3.27 24.34 16.14
N ARG A 159 3.57 23.10 15.74
CA ARG A 159 3.55 22.63 14.35
C ARG A 159 2.15 22.18 13.92
N ILE A 160 1.37 21.67 14.87
CA ILE A 160 -0.01 21.25 14.71
C ILE A 160 -0.93 22.39 15.12
N THR A 161 -1.81 22.78 14.22
CA THR A 161 -2.88 23.77 14.45
C THR A 161 -4.25 23.13 14.26
N GLY A 162 -5.32 23.81 14.69
CA GLY A 162 -6.70 23.36 14.41
C GLY A 162 -6.92 23.12 12.91
N ASN A 163 -6.41 24.01 12.06
CA ASN A 163 -6.46 23.84 10.61
C ASN A 163 -5.70 22.61 10.12
N THR A 164 -4.57 22.25 10.76
CA THR A 164 -3.81 21.04 10.39
C THR A 164 -4.65 19.79 10.65
N LEU A 165 -5.34 19.74 11.80
CA LEU A 165 -6.17 18.60 12.22
C LEU A 165 -7.45 18.48 11.39
N GLU A 166 -8.07 19.61 11.03
CA GLU A 166 -9.35 19.66 10.32
C GLU A 166 -9.21 19.52 8.80
N ASN A 167 -8.19 20.15 8.19
CA ASN A 167 -8.15 20.37 6.74
C ASN A 167 -7.01 19.64 6.04
N ASN A 168 -6.00 19.14 6.75
CA ASN A 168 -4.86 18.45 6.14
C ASN A 168 -4.56 17.11 6.82
N PRO A 169 -5.44 16.10 6.65
CA PRO A 169 -5.28 14.81 7.32
C PRO A 169 -4.02 14.05 6.89
N ASN A 170 -3.37 14.43 5.79
CA ASN A 170 -2.12 13.81 5.34
C ASN A 170 -0.90 14.72 5.55
N SER A 171 -1.02 15.76 6.39
CA SER A 171 0.12 16.61 6.76
C SER A 171 1.20 15.79 7.47
N PRO A 172 2.47 15.84 7.02
CA PRO A 172 3.53 15.06 7.65
C PRO A 172 3.76 15.42 9.13
N GLU A 173 3.35 16.61 9.60
CA GLU A 173 3.38 16.95 11.03
C GLU A 173 2.43 16.11 11.88
N LEU A 174 1.37 15.55 11.31
CA LEU A 174 0.46 14.65 12.04
C LEU A 174 1.11 13.30 12.36
N SER A 175 2.24 12.96 11.72
CA SER A 175 2.96 11.71 12.00
C SER A 175 3.34 11.57 13.48
N GLN A 176 3.62 12.67 14.19
CA GLN A 176 3.97 12.66 15.60
C GLN A 176 2.82 12.22 16.52
N LEU A 177 1.57 12.34 16.06
CA LEU A 177 0.39 11.89 16.82
C LEU A 177 0.30 10.36 16.90
N PHE A 178 1.04 9.66 16.05
CA PHE A 178 0.93 8.22 15.88
C PHE A 178 2.28 7.53 16.11
N SER A 179 2.20 6.27 16.51
CA SER A 179 3.33 5.36 16.47
C SER A 179 2.99 4.22 15.53
N ILE A 180 3.78 4.11 14.47
CA ILE A 180 3.72 3.01 13.51
C ILE A 180 4.90 2.09 13.79
N HIS A 181 4.62 0.84 14.14
CA HIS A 181 5.65 -0.18 14.19
C HIS A 181 5.84 -0.77 12.80
N THR A 182 7.06 -0.70 12.30
CA THR A 182 7.44 -1.30 11.03
C THR A 182 7.81 -2.76 11.24
N PRO A 183 7.22 -3.70 10.47
CA PRO A 183 7.60 -5.11 10.56
C PRO A 183 9.07 -5.31 10.12
N PRO A 184 9.68 -6.47 10.41
CA PRO A 184 10.99 -6.83 9.91
C PRO A 184 11.08 -6.67 8.38
N LEU A 185 12.22 -6.16 7.93
CA LEU A 185 12.51 -5.91 6.51
C LEU A 185 12.48 -7.19 5.68
N LEU A 186 12.83 -8.34 6.28
CA LEU A 186 12.72 -9.64 5.67
C LEU A 186 11.69 -10.48 6.42
N GLN A 187 10.68 -10.97 5.70
CA GLN A 187 9.62 -11.81 6.26
C GLN A 187 9.64 -13.17 5.58
N LEU A 188 9.83 -14.24 6.36
CA LEU A 188 9.76 -15.61 5.87
C LEU A 188 8.41 -16.22 6.27
N ARG A 189 7.73 -16.88 5.33
CA ARG A 189 6.45 -17.55 5.56
C ARG A 189 6.52 -19.05 5.30
N ASP A 190 5.80 -19.82 6.11
CA ASP A 190 5.52 -21.24 5.86
C ASP A 190 4.55 -21.41 4.66
N PRO A 191 4.37 -22.64 4.12
CA PRO A 191 3.45 -22.89 3.01
C PRO A 191 1.97 -22.58 3.33
N GLN A 192 1.60 -22.43 4.60
CA GLN A 192 0.27 -22.04 5.06
C GLN A 192 0.14 -20.52 5.29
N GLY A 193 1.19 -19.74 5.01
CA GLY A 193 1.25 -18.29 5.17
C GLY A 193 1.56 -17.80 6.59
N GLY A 194 1.93 -18.68 7.52
CA GLY A 194 2.39 -18.34 8.87
C GLY A 194 3.78 -17.74 8.87
N SER A 195 4.04 -16.79 9.77
CA SER A 195 5.35 -16.12 9.89
C SER A 195 6.38 -17.05 10.57
N LEU A 196 7.58 -17.15 10.01
CA LEU A 196 8.69 -17.93 10.53
C LEU A 196 9.86 -17.03 10.94
N SER A 197 10.53 -17.39 12.04
CA SER A 197 11.84 -16.85 12.41
C SER A 197 12.94 -17.60 11.67
N PHE A 198 14.06 -16.94 11.40
CA PHE A 198 15.23 -17.55 10.77
C PHE A 198 16.52 -16.95 11.36
N ASN A 199 17.61 -17.70 11.25
CA ASN A 199 18.93 -17.19 11.59
C ASN A 199 19.52 -16.45 10.38
N PRO A 200 20.11 -15.25 10.56
CA PRO A 200 20.75 -14.54 9.46
C PRO A 200 21.84 -15.38 8.78
N THR A 201 21.87 -15.29 7.46
CA THR A 201 22.88 -15.84 6.54
C THR A 201 23.60 -14.68 5.87
N HIS A 202 24.70 -14.94 5.16
CA HIS A 202 25.37 -13.92 4.36
C HIS A 202 24.41 -13.27 3.34
N GLU A 203 23.61 -14.08 2.65
CA GLU A 203 22.64 -13.60 1.65
C GLU A 203 21.57 -12.69 2.28
N THR A 204 20.93 -13.14 3.36
CA THR A 204 19.90 -12.35 4.06
C THR A 204 20.47 -11.13 4.76
N GLY A 205 21.73 -11.19 5.23
CA GLY A 205 22.47 -10.03 5.72
C GLY A 205 22.63 -8.95 4.65
N ARG A 206 23.04 -9.35 3.44
CA ARG A 206 23.14 -8.45 2.28
C ARG A 206 21.78 -7.85 1.91
N MET A 207 20.74 -8.68 1.78
CA MET A 207 19.39 -8.19 1.46
C MET A 207 18.88 -7.18 2.51
N ASN A 208 19.14 -7.45 3.80
CA ASN A 208 18.75 -6.55 4.86
C ASN A 208 19.51 -5.22 4.79
N ALA A 209 20.82 -5.25 4.54
CA ALA A 209 21.63 -4.05 4.36
C ALA A 209 21.14 -3.20 3.17
N ASN A 210 20.84 -3.84 2.04
CA ASN A 210 20.27 -3.19 0.86
C ASN A 210 18.92 -2.52 1.18
N LEU A 211 18.01 -3.23 1.84
CA LEU A 211 16.73 -2.66 2.27
C LEU A 211 16.89 -1.50 3.25
N VAL A 212 17.84 -1.57 4.18
CA VAL A 212 18.14 -0.45 5.08
C VAL A 212 18.60 0.77 4.29
N ALA A 213 19.50 0.59 3.32
CA ALA A 213 20.00 1.68 2.48
C ALA A 213 18.87 2.30 1.63
N LEU A 214 18.09 1.46 0.93
CA LEU A 214 16.96 1.91 0.11
C LEU A 214 15.91 2.67 0.94
N ASN A 215 15.54 2.13 2.10
CA ASN A 215 14.56 2.79 2.97
C ASN A 215 15.06 4.10 3.55
N ARG A 216 16.36 4.18 3.86
CA ARG A 216 16.98 5.44 4.26
C ARG A 216 16.91 6.45 3.12
N PHE A 217 17.33 6.05 1.92
CA PHE A 217 17.30 6.90 0.73
C PHE A 217 15.88 7.44 0.42
N ILE A 218 14.87 6.59 0.56
CA ILE A 218 13.45 6.98 0.41
C ILE A 218 13.00 8.00 1.47
N ALA A 219 13.35 7.78 2.75
CA ALA A 219 12.78 8.56 3.86
C ALA A 219 13.59 9.81 4.23
N GLU A 220 14.91 9.74 4.10
CA GLU A 220 15.84 10.78 4.53
C GLU A 220 16.12 11.77 3.41
N ASP A 221 16.15 11.31 2.14
CA ASP A 221 16.68 12.10 1.02
C ASP A 221 15.60 12.56 0.03
N HIS A 222 14.36 12.06 0.15
CA HIS A 222 13.30 12.34 -0.82
C HIS A 222 11.98 12.77 -0.16
N TRP A 223 11.19 13.51 -0.93
CA TRP A 223 9.78 13.77 -0.66
C TRP A 223 8.92 13.07 -1.72
N ILE A 224 8.01 12.20 -1.30
CA ILE A 224 7.10 11.51 -2.21
C ILE A 224 5.67 11.90 -1.83
N ASP A 225 4.92 12.42 -2.79
CA ASP A 225 3.54 12.88 -2.57
C ASP A 225 2.68 12.67 -3.83
N LEU A 226 1.39 13.03 -3.78
CA LEU A 226 0.45 13.01 -4.89
C LEU A 226 -0.02 14.42 -5.26
N LEU A 227 0.28 14.83 -6.49
CA LEU A 227 -0.23 16.07 -7.09
C LEU A 227 -1.62 15.84 -7.69
N ILE A 228 -2.64 15.87 -6.84
CA ILE A 228 -4.04 15.71 -7.22
C ILE A 228 -4.90 16.83 -6.63
N PRO A 229 -5.99 17.24 -7.31
CA PRO A 229 -6.96 18.18 -6.76
C PRO A 229 -7.56 17.71 -5.43
N ASP A 230 -7.94 18.65 -4.57
CA ASP A 230 -8.57 18.41 -3.25
C ASP A 230 -9.77 17.46 -3.35
N ARG A 231 -10.57 17.58 -4.41
CA ARG A 231 -11.72 16.69 -4.67
C ARG A 231 -11.28 15.23 -4.89
N GLU A 232 -10.21 15.03 -5.66
CA GLU A 232 -9.70 13.70 -6.02
C GLU A 232 -8.98 13.09 -4.82
N SER A 233 -8.30 13.90 -4.01
CA SER A 233 -7.73 13.46 -2.73
C SER A 233 -8.81 12.88 -1.81
N LYS A 234 -9.94 13.57 -1.66
CA LYS A 234 -11.09 13.06 -0.90
C LYS A 234 -11.69 11.80 -1.52
N ALA A 235 -11.86 11.77 -2.84
CA ALA A 235 -12.41 10.63 -3.55
C ALA A 235 -11.51 9.39 -3.44
N LEU A 236 -10.20 9.55 -3.53
CA LEU A 236 -9.21 8.48 -3.34
C LEU A 236 -9.23 7.97 -1.90
N SER A 237 -9.31 8.87 -0.91
CA SER A 237 -9.47 8.46 0.48
C SER A 237 -10.76 7.68 0.69
N GLN A 238 -11.89 8.08 0.09
CA GLN A 238 -13.22 7.46 0.25
C GLN A 238 -13.46 6.24 -0.67
N GLY A 239 -12.61 6.06 -1.68
CA GLY A 239 -12.82 5.14 -2.79
C GLY A 239 -12.78 3.67 -2.39
N THR A 240 -13.68 2.89 -2.98
CA THR A 240 -13.69 1.44 -2.91
C THR A 240 -13.64 0.89 -4.33
N ASP A 241 -12.44 0.74 -4.89
CA ASP A 241 -12.29 -0.03 -6.13
C ASP A 241 -12.38 -1.53 -5.78
N GLU A 242 -13.58 -2.00 -5.37
CA GLU A 242 -13.89 -3.42 -5.20
C GLU A 242 -14.38 -4.01 -6.54
N GLU A 243 -13.51 -4.03 -7.56
CA GLU A 243 -13.78 -4.80 -8.78
C GLU A 243 -13.46 -6.29 -8.56
N GLN A 244 -14.41 -7.15 -8.95
CA GLN A 244 -14.17 -8.59 -9.07
C GLN A 244 -13.51 -8.86 -10.42
N ASP A 245 -12.44 -9.64 -10.40
CA ASP A 245 -11.81 -10.11 -11.62
C ASP A 245 -12.68 -11.14 -12.38
N ALA A 246 -12.16 -11.63 -13.51
CA ALA A 246 -12.87 -12.60 -14.34
C ALA A 246 -13.17 -13.94 -13.64
N PHE A 247 -12.49 -14.25 -12.53
CA PHE A 247 -12.67 -15.48 -11.74
C PHE A 247 -13.57 -15.27 -10.51
N GLY A 248 -14.10 -14.06 -10.33
CA GLY A 248 -14.86 -13.66 -9.16
C GLY A 248 -13.99 -13.46 -7.92
N GLU A 249 -12.66 -13.40 -8.09
CA GLU A 249 -11.74 -13.04 -7.04
C GLU A 249 -11.77 -11.52 -6.88
N ARG A 250 -11.85 -11.07 -5.64
CA ARG A 250 -11.82 -9.63 -5.34
C ARG A 250 -10.36 -9.21 -5.42
N SER A 251 -10.06 -8.20 -6.22
CA SER A 251 -8.74 -7.55 -6.17
C SER A 251 -8.52 -7.05 -4.73
N GLY A 252 -7.65 -7.74 -4.02
CA GLY A 252 -7.49 -7.59 -2.58
C GLY A 252 -6.69 -6.35 -2.25
N SER A 253 -7.38 -5.25 -1.94
CA SER A 253 -7.04 -4.32 -0.86
C SER A 253 -7.94 -3.09 -1.02
N ARG A 254 -8.61 -2.70 0.06
CA ARG A 254 -9.24 -1.38 0.09
C ARG A 254 -8.11 -0.37 0.08
N LYS A 255 -7.93 0.32 -1.05
CA LYS A 255 -6.84 1.26 -1.31
C LYS A 255 -7.10 2.53 -0.52
N ASP A 256 -6.42 2.71 0.61
CA ASP A 256 -6.41 4.00 1.30
C ASP A 256 -5.14 4.74 0.93
N LEU A 257 -5.29 6.02 0.63
CA LEU A 257 -4.18 6.93 0.72
C LEU A 257 -3.92 7.26 2.20
N ASP A 258 -2.97 6.53 2.81
CA ASP A 258 -2.39 6.92 4.10
C ASP A 258 -0.90 7.25 3.91
N LEU A 259 -0.63 8.52 3.59
CA LEU A 259 0.72 9.03 3.35
C LEU A 259 1.59 9.06 4.62
N LEU A 260 1.00 8.96 5.82
CA LEU A 260 1.72 9.16 7.09
C LEU A 260 2.52 7.95 7.57
N GLY A 261 2.33 6.74 7.01
CA GLY A 261 2.85 5.54 7.67
C GLY A 261 3.21 4.35 6.81
N ARG A 262 3.49 4.55 5.52
CA ARG A 262 3.70 3.46 4.55
C ARG A 262 4.70 3.82 3.45
N SER A 263 5.95 4.13 3.81
CA SER A 263 7.04 4.34 2.83
C SER A 263 8.19 3.36 2.99
N GLN A 264 8.16 2.49 4.01
CA GLN A 264 9.21 1.50 4.24
C GLN A 264 8.94 0.22 3.44
N LEU A 265 9.90 -0.11 2.58
CA LEU A 265 9.97 -1.35 1.83
C LEU A 265 10.45 -2.53 2.69
N TYR A 266 9.82 -3.67 2.51
CA TYR A 266 10.21 -4.97 3.05
C TYR A 266 10.00 -6.06 2.00
N ARG A 267 10.66 -7.20 2.16
CA ARG A 267 10.55 -8.36 1.26
C ARG A 267 9.83 -9.51 1.95
N VAL A 268 8.98 -10.21 1.20
CA VAL A 268 8.22 -11.38 1.69
C VAL A 268 8.61 -12.63 0.92
N PHE A 269 9.19 -13.59 1.61
CA PHE A 269 9.57 -14.90 1.13
C PHE A 269 8.56 -15.96 1.61
N ASN A 270 8.37 -17.01 0.82
CA ASN A 270 7.33 -18.02 1.03
C ASN A 270 7.90 -19.44 1.04
N ASN A 271 7.07 -20.41 1.40
CA ASN A 271 7.40 -21.85 1.38
C ASN A 271 8.66 -22.20 2.22
N SER A 272 8.88 -21.48 3.32
CA SER A 272 10.00 -21.68 4.24
C SER A 272 11.39 -21.56 3.59
N THR A 273 11.51 -20.90 2.43
CA THR A 273 12.78 -20.72 1.72
C THR A 273 12.94 -19.29 1.19
N PHE A 274 14.18 -18.81 1.10
CA PHE A 274 14.52 -17.53 0.47
C PHE A 274 14.59 -17.61 -1.06
N GLY A 275 14.38 -18.79 -1.65
CA GLY A 275 14.27 -18.97 -3.10
C GLY A 275 12.89 -18.67 -3.69
N ASN A 276 11.88 -18.44 -2.86
CA ASN A 276 10.47 -18.30 -3.29
C ASN A 276 9.89 -16.96 -2.84
N GLY A 277 9.34 -16.18 -3.78
CA GLY A 277 8.86 -14.82 -3.52
C GLY A 277 10.02 -13.82 -3.40
N GLY A 278 9.94 -12.87 -2.47
CA GLY A 278 11.00 -11.89 -2.23
C GLY A 278 10.75 -10.52 -2.86
N ARG A 279 9.59 -10.30 -3.48
CA ARG A 279 9.14 -8.99 -3.98
C ARG A 279 9.14 -7.92 -2.88
N PHE A 280 9.32 -6.67 -3.29
CA PHE A 280 9.29 -5.50 -2.42
C PHE A 280 7.86 -5.03 -2.19
N TYR A 281 7.52 -4.80 -0.92
CA TYR A 281 6.21 -4.35 -0.45
C TYR A 281 6.35 -3.22 0.55
N GLY A 282 5.29 -2.44 0.75
CA GLY A 282 5.15 -1.54 1.91
C GLY A 282 5.08 -0.05 1.59
N GLY A 283 5.47 0.35 0.37
CA GLY A 283 5.26 1.69 -0.15
C GLY A 283 3.79 1.95 -0.51
N TRP A 284 3.22 3.07 -0.06
CA TRP A 284 1.83 3.46 -0.31
C TRP A 284 1.54 3.63 -1.81
N TRP A 285 2.56 3.96 -2.60
CA TRP A 285 2.47 4.06 -4.06
C TRP A 285 2.08 2.72 -4.73
N GLN A 286 2.35 1.58 -4.07
CA GLN A 286 1.91 0.27 -4.54
C GLN A 286 0.42 0.01 -4.26
N GLU A 287 -0.15 0.70 -3.26
CA GLU A 287 -1.51 0.48 -2.77
C GLU A 287 -2.54 1.37 -3.48
N ILE A 288 -2.13 2.50 -4.06
CA ILE A 288 -3.05 3.39 -4.79
C ILE A 288 -3.51 2.75 -6.12
N PRO A 289 -4.71 3.11 -6.64
CA PRO A 289 -5.12 2.65 -7.96
C PRO A 289 -4.14 3.11 -9.05
N SER A 290 -3.91 2.26 -10.05
CA SER A 290 -2.96 2.55 -11.15
C SER A 290 -3.24 3.89 -11.82
N ARG A 291 -4.51 4.28 -12.03
CA ARG A 291 -4.87 5.61 -12.57
C ARG A 291 -4.34 6.79 -11.76
N TYR A 292 -4.03 6.60 -10.47
CA TYR A 292 -3.49 7.66 -9.61
C TYR A 292 -1.96 7.70 -9.58
N ARG A 293 -1.25 6.67 -10.06
CA ARG A 293 0.22 6.59 -9.97
C ARG A 293 0.93 7.66 -10.78
N ARG A 294 0.36 8.04 -11.93
CA ARG A 294 0.84 9.16 -12.75
C ARG A 294 0.88 10.50 -12.03
N PHE A 295 0.13 10.66 -10.93
CA PHE A 295 0.14 11.88 -10.12
C PHE A 295 1.16 11.81 -8.96
N ILE A 296 1.93 10.72 -8.86
CA ILE A 296 3.03 10.66 -7.90
C ILE A 296 4.06 11.71 -8.30
N THR A 297 4.55 12.40 -7.28
CA THR A 297 5.66 13.33 -7.39
C THR A 297 6.83 12.83 -6.55
N ILE A 298 8.04 12.99 -7.07
CA ILE A 298 9.29 12.78 -6.34
C ILE A 298 9.96 14.15 -6.25
N ASN A 299 10.27 14.60 -5.04
CA ASN A 299 10.87 15.90 -4.75
C ASN A 299 10.08 17.10 -5.30
N GLY A 300 8.77 16.90 -5.50
CA GLY A 300 7.88 17.88 -6.11
C GLY A 300 7.85 17.83 -7.64
N TYR A 301 8.63 16.99 -8.30
CA TYR A 301 8.59 16.84 -9.76
C TYR A 301 7.63 15.72 -10.17
N PRO A 302 6.90 15.86 -11.30
CA PRO A 302 6.13 14.77 -11.90
C PRO A 302 6.99 13.52 -12.17
N THR A 303 6.33 12.39 -12.36
CA THR A 303 7.00 11.10 -12.54
C THR A 303 6.51 10.35 -13.77
N ALA A 304 7.30 9.36 -14.17
CA ALA A 304 6.99 8.40 -15.20
C ALA A 304 7.12 6.97 -14.66
N GLU A 305 6.21 6.08 -15.03
CA GLU A 305 6.22 4.65 -14.68
C GLU A 305 6.63 3.84 -15.92
N LEU A 306 7.67 2.99 -15.78
CA LEU A 306 8.10 2.05 -16.82
C LEU A 306 7.91 0.61 -16.32
N ASP A 307 7.38 -0.28 -17.17
CA ASP A 307 7.06 -1.67 -16.84
C ASP A 307 7.80 -2.65 -17.76
N TYR A 308 8.17 -3.81 -17.22
CA TYR A 308 8.70 -4.90 -18.04
C TYR A 308 7.57 -5.61 -18.79
N SER A 309 7.64 -5.62 -20.12
CA SER A 309 6.64 -6.28 -20.95
C SER A 309 6.73 -7.80 -20.79
N ASN A 310 5.64 -8.43 -20.33
CA ASN A 310 5.50 -9.89 -20.23
C ASN A 310 6.52 -10.59 -19.31
N LEU A 311 7.04 -9.91 -18.30
CA LEU A 311 8.21 -10.32 -17.50
C LEU A 311 8.28 -11.82 -17.15
N GLN A 312 7.24 -12.37 -16.51
CA GLN A 312 7.25 -13.78 -16.07
C GLN A 312 7.32 -14.78 -17.24
N ILE A 313 6.65 -14.47 -18.36
CA ILE A 313 6.68 -15.34 -19.54
C ILE A 313 8.01 -15.19 -20.27
N ALA A 314 8.52 -13.96 -20.39
CA ALA A 314 9.84 -13.70 -20.96
C ALA A 314 10.96 -14.45 -20.20
N MET A 315 10.90 -14.52 -18.87
CA MET A 315 11.84 -15.31 -18.05
C MET A 315 11.76 -16.81 -18.36
N LEU A 316 10.56 -17.37 -18.57
CA LEU A 316 10.43 -18.78 -18.94
C LEU A 316 11.00 -19.07 -20.34
N TYR A 317 10.80 -18.17 -21.30
CA TYR A 317 11.44 -18.31 -22.62
C TYR A 317 12.97 -18.21 -22.50
N ALA A 318 13.48 -17.27 -21.70
CA ALA A 318 14.91 -17.11 -21.48
C ALA A 318 15.55 -18.37 -20.87
N ARG A 319 14.86 -19.06 -19.95
CA ARG A 319 15.30 -20.36 -19.39
C ARG A 319 15.44 -21.45 -20.45
N GLU A 320 14.67 -21.37 -21.53
CA GLU A 320 14.78 -22.28 -22.68
C GLU A 320 15.77 -21.79 -23.74
N GLY A 321 16.51 -20.71 -23.47
CA GLY A 321 17.42 -20.08 -24.43
C GLY A 321 16.70 -19.39 -25.59
N LEU A 322 15.41 -19.08 -25.42
CA LEU A 322 14.56 -18.47 -26.43
C LEU A 322 14.24 -17.02 -26.07
N LYS A 323 13.98 -16.21 -27.10
CA LYS A 323 13.39 -14.88 -26.94
C LYS A 323 11.88 -14.99 -27.12
N LEU A 324 11.12 -14.36 -26.24
CA LEU A 324 9.68 -14.19 -26.45
C LEU A 324 9.46 -13.20 -27.61
N GLU A 325 8.69 -13.62 -28.61
CA GLU A 325 8.31 -12.76 -29.73
C GLU A 325 6.86 -12.28 -29.57
N GLY A 326 6.69 -10.96 -29.73
CA GLY A 326 5.40 -10.30 -29.60
C GLY A 326 4.79 -10.46 -28.21
N ASP A 327 3.48 -10.29 -28.17
CA ASP A 327 2.73 -10.24 -26.94
C ASP A 327 2.39 -11.65 -26.39
N ALA A 328 2.83 -11.94 -25.16
CA ALA A 328 2.56 -13.22 -24.49
C ALA A 328 1.06 -13.48 -24.27
N TYR A 329 0.24 -12.45 -24.14
CA TYR A 329 -1.19 -12.63 -23.81
C TYR A 329 -2.14 -12.28 -24.96
N SER A 330 -1.62 -12.19 -26.19
CA SER A 330 -2.42 -12.15 -27.42
C SER A 330 -2.50 -13.54 -28.05
N ILE A 331 -3.69 -14.00 -28.45
CA ILE A 331 -3.91 -15.30 -29.10
C ILE A 331 -4.58 -15.05 -30.44
N ASP A 332 -4.04 -15.66 -31.50
CA ASP A 332 -4.61 -15.53 -32.84
C ASP A 332 -6.06 -16.02 -32.87
N GLY A 333 -6.94 -15.22 -33.47
CA GLY A 333 -8.38 -15.49 -33.51
C GLY A 333 -9.15 -15.13 -32.23
N VAL A 334 -8.49 -14.64 -31.17
CA VAL A 334 -9.15 -14.11 -29.98
C VAL A 334 -9.06 -12.57 -29.97
N PRO A 335 -10.18 -11.85 -29.83
CA PRO A 335 -10.18 -10.39 -29.82
C PRO A 335 -9.34 -9.76 -28.69
N PRO A 336 -8.67 -8.60 -28.91
CA PRO A 336 -7.79 -7.95 -27.93
C PRO A 336 -8.44 -7.61 -26.59
N GLU A 337 -9.76 -7.39 -26.52
CA GLU A 337 -10.46 -7.11 -25.25
C GLU A 337 -10.37 -8.27 -24.24
N PHE A 338 -10.09 -9.50 -24.69
CA PHE A 338 -9.88 -10.66 -23.83
C PHE A 338 -8.45 -10.81 -23.32
N ARG A 339 -7.52 -9.92 -23.73
CA ARG A 339 -6.12 -9.91 -23.28
C ARG A 339 -5.98 -9.98 -21.77
N LYS A 340 -6.81 -9.24 -21.02
CA LYS A 340 -6.81 -9.25 -19.54
C LYS A 340 -7.16 -10.63 -18.97
N LEU A 341 -8.14 -11.33 -19.56
CA LEU A 341 -8.50 -12.69 -19.18
C LEU A 341 -7.38 -13.68 -19.52
N ILE A 342 -6.77 -13.56 -20.70
CA ILE A 342 -5.66 -14.42 -21.12
C ILE A 342 -4.49 -14.23 -20.17
N LYS A 343 -4.08 -12.99 -19.86
CA LYS A 343 -3.01 -12.68 -18.89
C LYS A 343 -3.29 -13.33 -17.54
N LEU A 344 -4.47 -13.12 -16.96
CA LEU A 344 -4.84 -13.73 -15.68
C LEU A 344 -4.83 -15.27 -15.74
N THR A 345 -5.28 -15.85 -16.85
CA THR A 345 -5.29 -17.31 -17.05
C THR A 345 -3.87 -17.86 -17.13
N THR A 346 -3.01 -17.30 -17.97
CA THR A 346 -1.62 -17.73 -18.13
C THR A 346 -0.85 -17.61 -16.82
N LEU A 347 -1.02 -16.50 -16.08
CA LEU A 347 -0.40 -16.33 -14.76
C LEU A 347 -0.93 -17.35 -13.74
N LYS A 348 -2.23 -17.68 -13.75
CA LYS A 348 -2.76 -18.77 -12.89
C LYS A 348 -2.17 -20.13 -13.27
N ILE A 349 -2.00 -20.42 -14.57
CA ILE A 349 -1.41 -21.67 -15.09
C ILE A 349 0.00 -21.90 -14.57
N ILE A 350 0.86 -20.88 -14.55
CA ILE A 350 2.23 -21.05 -14.05
C ILE A 350 2.32 -21.04 -12.52
N ASN A 351 1.32 -20.49 -11.81
CA ASN A 351 1.31 -20.42 -10.35
C ASN A 351 0.60 -21.60 -9.66
N ALA A 352 -0.32 -22.28 -10.34
CA ALA A 352 -1.06 -23.39 -9.75
C ALA A 352 -0.29 -24.71 -9.85
N GLU A 353 -0.50 -25.60 -8.88
CA GLU A 353 -0.22 -27.02 -9.03
C GLU A 353 -1.52 -27.72 -9.46
N GLY A 354 -1.55 -28.30 -10.66
CA GLY A 354 -2.72 -29.00 -11.18
C GLY A 354 -3.82 -28.11 -11.78
N ARG A 355 -5.10 -28.47 -11.59
CA ARG A 355 -6.23 -27.88 -12.32
C ARG A 355 -6.61 -26.49 -11.79
N ILE A 356 -6.94 -25.58 -12.71
CA ILE A 356 -7.41 -24.22 -12.39
C ILE A 356 -8.92 -24.11 -12.56
N LYS A 357 -9.54 -23.34 -11.67
CA LYS A 357 -10.97 -23.02 -11.71
C LYS A 357 -11.29 -22.19 -12.95
N ALA A 358 -12.36 -22.54 -13.65
CA ALA A 358 -12.84 -21.77 -14.79
C ALA A 358 -13.26 -20.33 -14.39
N PRO A 359 -13.07 -19.34 -15.28
CA PRO A 359 -13.60 -17.99 -15.08
C PRO A 359 -15.14 -17.99 -15.16
N ARG A 360 -15.77 -16.85 -14.85
CA ARG A 360 -17.21 -16.69 -15.09
C ARG A 360 -17.52 -16.81 -16.59
N LYS A 361 -18.65 -17.43 -16.92
CA LYS A 361 -19.01 -17.80 -18.30
C LYS A 361 -19.17 -16.58 -19.22
N ASP A 362 -19.66 -15.48 -18.68
CA ASP A 362 -19.84 -14.18 -19.35
C ASP A 362 -18.52 -13.46 -19.66
N MET A 363 -17.40 -13.91 -19.07
CA MET A 363 -16.08 -13.34 -19.32
C MET A 363 -15.32 -14.05 -20.45
N LEU A 364 -15.78 -15.23 -20.88
CA LEU A 364 -15.13 -16.00 -21.95
C LEU A 364 -15.39 -15.38 -23.33
N PRO A 365 -14.45 -15.52 -24.29
CA PRO A 365 -14.71 -15.10 -25.65
C PRO A 365 -15.94 -15.82 -26.25
N PRO A 366 -16.73 -15.15 -27.10
CA PRO A 366 -17.89 -15.76 -27.73
C PRO A 366 -17.50 -17.05 -28.45
N ARG A 367 -18.24 -18.14 -28.18
CA ARG A 367 -18.04 -19.48 -28.78
C ARG A 367 -16.71 -20.16 -28.45
N VAL A 368 -15.90 -19.62 -27.53
CA VAL A 368 -14.67 -20.26 -27.03
C VAL A 368 -14.95 -20.89 -25.67
N SER A 369 -14.75 -22.20 -25.55
CA SER A 369 -14.87 -22.86 -24.24
C SER A 369 -13.64 -22.61 -23.37
N TRP A 370 -13.77 -22.82 -22.05
CA TRP A 370 -12.62 -22.76 -21.14
C TRP A 370 -11.50 -23.75 -21.51
N ARG A 371 -11.86 -24.88 -22.12
CA ARG A 371 -10.88 -25.87 -22.61
C ARG A 371 -10.15 -25.34 -23.83
N ASP A 372 -10.88 -24.75 -24.78
CA ASP A 372 -10.30 -24.20 -26.00
C ASP A 372 -9.33 -23.06 -25.69
N LEU A 373 -9.69 -22.16 -24.76
CA LEU A 373 -8.81 -21.08 -24.32
C LEU A 373 -7.50 -21.59 -23.70
N GLN A 374 -7.58 -22.59 -22.81
CA GLN A 374 -6.38 -23.19 -22.23
C GLN A 374 -5.53 -23.92 -23.27
N SER A 375 -6.15 -24.61 -24.23
CA SER A 375 -5.44 -25.25 -25.33
C SER A 375 -4.72 -24.22 -26.20
N ALA A 376 -5.37 -23.11 -26.55
CA ALA A 376 -4.77 -22.05 -27.35
C ALA A 376 -3.59 -21.37 -26.62
N ILE A 377 -3.71 -21.14 -25.30
CA ILE A 377 -2.59 -20.64 -24.47
C ILE A 377 -1.41 -21.63 -24.51
N LYS A 378 -1.68 -22.93 -24.37
CA LYS A 378 -0.65 -23.97 -24.43
C LYS A 378 0.01 -24.06 -25.79
N GLU A 379 -0.76 -23.96 -26.87
CA GLU A 379 -0.26 -24.01 -28.23
C GLU A 379 0.67 -22.81 -28.52
N LYS A 380 0.24 -21.59 -28.18
CA LYS A 380 1.09 -20.38 -28.29
C LYS A 380 2.40 -20.53 -27.51
N HIS A 381 2.34 -21.13 -26.33
CA HIS A 381 3.46 -21.26 -25.41
C HIS A 381 4.06 -22.67 -25.36
N THR A 382 3.97 -23.41 -26.47
CA THR A 382 4.55 -24.77 -26.59
C THR A 382 5.99 -24.85 -26.09
N PRO A 383 6.89 -23.87 -26.36
CA PRO A 383 8.27 -23.96 -25.87
C PRO A 383 8.43 -24.02 -24.34
N ILE A 384 7.45 -23.49 -23.60
CA ILE A 384 7.48 -23.38 -22.13
C ILE A 384 6.37 -24.20 -21.45
N ASP A 385 5.70 -25.09 -22.18
CA ASP A 385 4.55 -25.86 -21.68
C ASP A 385 4.86 -26.74 -20.47
N ARG A 386 6.11 -27.20 -20.34
CA ARG A 386 6.63 -27.98 -19.20
C ARG A 386 6.51 -27.25 -17.86
N TYR A 387 6.41 -25.92 -17.88
CA TYR A 387 6.26 -25.08 -16.68
C TYR A 387 4.80 -24.87 -16.30
N PHE A 388 3.84 -25.34 -17.10
CA PHE A 388 2.43 -25.11 -16.83
C PHE A 388 1.92 -26.08 -15.77
N ASN A 389 1.21 -25.54 -14.79
CA ASN A 389 0.64 -26.24 -13.65
C ASN A 389 1.67 -26.87 -12.69
N THR A 390 2.89 -26.31 -12.64
CA THR A 390 3.99 -26.75 -11.76
C THR A 390 4.19 -25.88 -10.52
N GLY A 391 3.53 -24.71 -10.45
CA GLY A 391 3.75 -23.75 -9.37
C GLY A 391 5.02 -22.89 -9.51
N VAL A 392 5.73 -22.94 -10.66
CA VAL A 392 7.00 -22.20 -10.89
C VAL A 392 6.89 -20.69 -10.67
N GLY A 393 5.69 -20.12 -10.74
CA GLY A 393 5.49 -18.67 -10.63
C GLY A 393 6.03 -18.06 -9.34
N ILE A 394 6.12 -18.79 -8.22
CA ILE A 394 6.72 -18.27 -6.98
C ILE A 394 8.25 -18.15 -7.06
N GLU A 395 8.91 -19.02 -7.83
CA GLU A 395 10.34 -18.92 -8.14
C GLU A 395 10.60 -17.76 -9.11
N LEU A 396 9.70 -17.56 -10.08
CA LEU A 396 9.77 -16.40 -10.98
C LEU A 396 9.66 -15.08 -10.23
N GLN A 397 8.84 -15.01 -9.17
CA GLN A 397 8.79 -13.84 -8.29
C GLN A 397 10.13 -13.57 -7.57
N ARG A 398 10.95 -14.60 -7.34
CA ARG A 398 12.29 -14.42 -6.77
C ARG A 398 13.24 -13.76 -7.75
N ARG A 399 13.19 -14.19 -9.00
CA ARG A 399 14.00 -13.63 -10.09
C ARG A 399 13.60 -12.18 -10.41
N ASP A 400 12.30 -11.93 -10.55
CA ASP A 400 11.70 -10.59 -10.61
C ASP A 400 12.25 -9.68 -9.48
N ALA A 401 12.21 -10.15 -8.24
CA ALA A 401 12.71 -9.37 -7.11
C ALA A 401 14.22 -9.10 -7.13
N ASP A 402 15.04 -9.98 -7.71
CA ASP A 402 16.48 -9.75 -7.86
C ASP A 402 16.77 -8.73 -8.96
N ILE A 403 16.03 -8.78 -10.07
CA ILE A 403 16.08 -7.76 -11.13
C ILE A 403 15.68 -6.41 -10.55
N ALA A 404 14.59 -6.35 -9.79
CA ALA A 404 14.13 -5.12 -9.17
C ALA A 404 15.13 -4.54 -8.16
N GLU A 405 15.77 -5.39 -7.36
CA GLU A 405 16.83 -4.95 -6.43
C GLU A 405 18.01 -4.34 -7.20
N GLU A 406 18.44 -4.96 -8.29
CA GLU A 406 19.54 -4.45 -9.12
C GLU A 406 19.22 -3.08 -9.73
N VAL A 407 18.00 -2.89 -10.26
CA VAL A 407 17.55 -1.61 -10.82
C VAL A 407 17.57 -0.52 -9.75
N MET A 408 16.95 -0.79 -8.59
CA MET A 408 16.87 0.18 -7.50
C MET A 408 18.24 0.55 -6.92
N LEU A 409 19.12 -0.43 -6.72
CA LEU A 409 20.46 -0.17 -6.18
C LEU A 409 21.34 0.60 -7.16
N THR A 410 21.22 0.31 -8.47
CA THR A 410 21.97 1.04 -9.51
C THR A 410 21.56 2.51 -9.54
N LEU A 411 20.25 2.78 -9.58
CA LEU A 411 19.75 4.17 -9.61
C LEU A 411 20.00 4.90 -8.30
N MET A 412 19.87 4.22 -7.14
CA MET A 412 20.22 4.80 -5.85
C MET A 412 21.70 5.21 -5.78
N ALA A 413 22.61 4.39 -6.31
CA ALA A 413 24.04 4.73 -6.38
C ALA A 413 24.31 5.97 -7.27
N GLU A 414 23.43 6.27 -8.22
CA GLU A 414 23.44 7.46 -9.07
C GLU A 414 22.69 8.66 -8.44
N GLY A 415 22.13 8.50 -7.24
CA GLY A 415 21.32 9.54 -6.58
C GLY A 415 19.93 9.71 -7.19
N THR A 416 19.43 8.73 -7.96
CA THR A 416 18.09 8.73 -8.55
C THR A 416 17.18 7.75 -7.82
N LEU A 417 16.02 8.22 -7.35
CA LEU A 417 15.03 7.36 -6.72
C LEU A 417 14.16 6.64 -7.74
N ALA A 418 14.12 5.32 -7.65
CA ALA A 418 13.16 4.47 -8.34
C ALA A 418 12.24 3.79 -7.32
N LEU A 419 10.94 4.07 -7.41
CA LEU A 419 9.92 3.45 -6.56
C LEU A 419 9.41 2.17 -7.21
N PRO A 420 9.56 0.99 -6.57
CA PRO A 420 9.14 -0.27 -7.17
C PRO A 420 7.63 -0.47 -7.04
N VAL A 421 7.01 -0.96 -8.11
CA VAL A 421 5.61 -1.40 -8.16
C VAL A 421 5.54 -2.75 -8.86
N HIS A 422 5.81 -3.82 -8.11
CA HIS A 422 6.02 -5.16 -8.69
C HIS A 422 7.12 -5.14 -9.75
N ASP A 423 6.76 -5.32 -11.03
CA ASP A 423 7.62 -5.35 -12.21
C ASP A 423 7.82 -3.99 -12.88
N SER A 424 7.17 -2.93 -12.39
CA SER A 424 7.37 -1.55 -12.85
C SER A 424 8.14 -0.68 -11.85
N PHE A 425 8.68 0.43 -12.35
CA PHE A 425 9.40 1.44 -11.56
C PHE A 425 8.92 2.84 -11.90
N ILE A 426 8.75 3.65 -10.86
CA ILE A 426 8.41 5.07 -10.98
C ILE A 426 9.65 5.91 -10.68
N VAL A 427 10.01 6.82 -11.59
CA VAL A 427 11.12 7.77 -11.46
C VAL A 427 10.67 9.19 -11.78
N GLU A 428 11.46 10.17 -11.35
CA GLU A 428 11.30 11.57 -11.79
C GLU A 428 11.23 11.66 -13.31
N ASP A 429 10.34 12.50 -13.83
CA ASP A 429 10.24 12.76 -15.26
C ASP A 429 11.56 13.34 -15.83
N GLY A 430 11.88 13.01 -17.07
CA GLY A 430 13.19 13.21 -17.68
C GLY A 430 14.24 12.13 -17.35
N ARG A 431 13.94 11.16 -16.48
CA ARG A 431 14.83 10.02 -16.17
C ARG A 431 14.44 8.71 -16.88
N GLN A 432 13.41 8.71 -17.72
CA GLN A 432 12.87 7.52 -18.37
C GLN A 432 13.93 6.74 -19.16
N ASP A 433 14.73 7.42 -19.98
CA ASP A 433 15.74 6.76 -20.81
C ASP A 433 16.80 6.06 -19.95
N ARG A 434 17.21 6.71 -18.85
CA ARG A 434 18.17 6.11 -17.91
C ARG A 434 17.56 4.92 -17.20
N LEU A 435 16.32 5.03 -16.73
CA LEU A 435 15.60 3.92 -16.12
C LEU A 435 15.47 2.74 -17.11
N LYS A 436 15.05 3.00 -18.36
CA LYS A 436 14.91 1.99 -19.41
C LYS A 436 16.23 1.27 -19.70
N GLN A 437 17.34 2.02 -19.73
CA GLN A 437 18.66 1.44 -19.88
C GLN A 437 19.02 0.52 -18.70
N VAL A 438 18.87 1.00 -17.46
CA VAL A 438 19.18 0.23 -16.25
C VAL A 438 18.31 -1.02 -16.14
N MET A 439 17.01 -0.91 -16.44
CA MET A 439 16.09 -2.04 -16.49
C MET A 439 16.49 -3.07 -17.56
N SER A 440 16.86 -2.62 -18.77
CA SER A 440 17.32 -3.51 -19.84
C SER A 440 18.61 -4.24 -19.45
N ASP A 441 19.55 -3.52 -18.85
CA ASP A 441 20.85 -4.06 -18.44
C ASP A 441 20.72 -5.03 -17.26
N ALA A 442 19.87 -4.74 -16.28
CA ALA A 442 19.58 -5.63 -15.16
C ALA A 442 18.96 -6.96 -15.65
N TYR A 443 17.97 -6.88 -16.53
CA TYR A 443 17.35 -8.08 -17.11
C TYR A 443 18.37 -8.87 -17.94
N ARG A 444 19.14 -8.22 -18.82
CA ARG A 444 20.17 -8.89 -19.64
C ARG A 444 21.25 -9.55 -18.78
N ARG A 445 21.69 -8.90 -17.71
CA ARG A 445 22.70 -9.43 -16.79
C ARG A 445 22.22 -10.69 -16.07
N LEU A 446 20.97 -10.71 -15.64
CA LEU A 446 20.43 -11.80 -14.82
C LEU A 446 19.83 -12.93 -15.64
N GLU A 447 19.13 -12.63 -16.73
CA GLU A 447 18.40 -13.60 -17.57
C GLU A 447 19.12 -13.90 -18.90
N GLY A 448 20.19 -13.18 -19.24
CA GLY A 448 20.98 -13.43 -20.46
C GLY A 448 20.29 -13.04 -21.77
N GLN A 449 19.11 -12.42 -21.72
CA GLN A 449 18.29 -12.06 -22.87
C GLN A 449 17.87 -10.59 -22.83
N ALA A 450 17.37 -10.05 -23.95
CA ALA A 450 16.73 -8.74 -23.97
C ALA A 450 15.23 -8.86 -23.68
N ILE A 451 14.66 -7.82 -23.09
CA ILE A 451 13.23 -7.69 -22.82
C ILE A 451 12.74 -6.32 -23.31
N GLU A 452 11.47 -6.25 -23.68
CA GLU A 452 10.81 -5.00 -23.99
C GLU A 452 10.38 -4.28 -22.71
N ILE A 453 10.40 -2.95 -22.75
CA ILE A 453 10.04 -2.09 -21.63
C ILE A 453 9.09 -1.04 -22.17
N ASP A 454 7.89 -1.04 -21.60
CA ASP A 454 6.83 -0.10 -21.90
C ASP A 454 6.90 1.09 -20.94
N ALA A 455 6.46 2.26 -21.40
CA ALA A 455 6.28 3.43 -20.56
C ALA A 455 4.79 3.77 -20.49
N ASP A 456 4.29 3.99 -19.28
CA ASP A 456 2.95 4.52 -19.07
C ASP A 456 2.89 6.02 -19.41
N THR A 457 1.69 6.50 -19.74
CA THR A 457 1.43 7.91 -20.00
C THR A 457 1.81 8.76 -18.78
N THR A 458 2.56 9.84 -19.03
CA THR A 458 3.05 10.72 -17.96
C THR A 458 1.99 11.72 -17.52
N TRP A 459 2.23 12.39 -16.39
CA TRP A 459 1.40 13.51 -15.96
C TRP A 459 1.33 14.62 -17.01
N HIS A 460 2.47 14.94 -17.64
CA HIS A 460 2.58 16.03 -18.61
C HIS A 460 1.74 15.77 -19.86
N GLU A 461 1.79 14.55 -20.39
CA GLU A 461 1.04 14.15 -21.59
C GLU A 461 -0.47 14.27 -21.43
N GLU A 462 -1.01 14.10 -20.21
CA GLU A 462 -2.46 14.20 -19.97
C GLU A 462 -2.93 15.59 -19.53
N ASN A 463 -2.10 16.32 -18.78
CA ASN A 463 -2.54 17.53 -18.08
C ASN A 463 -2.06 18.82 -18.73
N LEU A 464 -1.08 18.76 -19.65
CA LEU A 464 -0.58 19.93 -20.34
C LEU A 464 -1.24 20.12 -21.71
N PRO A 465 -1.33 21.38 -22.20
CA PRO A 465 -1.74 21.65 -23.57
C PRO A 465 -0.88 20.90 -24.58
N GLU A 466 -1.47 20.50 -25.72
CA GLU A 466 -0.74 19.75 -26.78
C GLU A 466 0.54 20.47 -27.26
N ASN A 467 0.58 21.80 -27.20
CA ASN A 467 1.74 22.60 -27.59
C ASN A 467 2.74 22.88 -26.45
N ALA A 468 2.52 22.39 -25.24
CA ALA A 468 3.39 22.67 -24.10
C ALA A 468 4.82 22.15 -24.33
N GLN A 469 4.96 20.93 -24.84
CA GLN A 469 6.27 20.37 -25.19
C GLN A 469 6.99 21.23 -26.25
N LEU A 470 6.26 21.65 -27.29
CA LEU A 470 6.82 22.51 -28.33
C LEU A 470 7.30 23.86 -27.75
N LEU A 471 6.53 24.46 -26.84
CA LEU A 471 6.90 25.73 -26.19
C LEU A 471 8.10 25.56 -25.26
N HIS A 472 8.24 24.41 -24.59
CA HIS A 472 9.42 24.07 -23.82
C HIS A 472 10.65 23.90 -24.71
N ASP A 473 10.55 23.12 -25.79
CA ASP A 473 11.65 22.88 -26.73
C ASP A 473 12.12 24.17 -27.43
N LEU A 474 11.20 25.12 -27.66
CA LEU A 474 11.50 26.45 -28.19
C LEU A 474 12.05 27.43 -27.15
N GLY A 475 12.15 27.02 -25.88
CA GLY A 475 12.58 27.87 -24.76
C GLY A 475 11.62 29.03 -24.45
N VAL A 476 10.36 28.93 -24.89
CA VAL A 476 9.33 29.96 -24.69
C VAL A 476 8.73 29.86 -23.29
N LYS A 477 8.51 28.65 -22.80
CA LYS A 477 7.95 28.37 -21.48
C LYS A 477 8.33 26.97 -21.00
N ASP A 478 8.86 26.87 -19.79
CA ASP A 478 9.27 25.58 -19.22
C ASP A 478 8.05 24.72 -18.81
N LEU A 479 8.16 23.39 -18.91
CA LEU A 479 7.17 22.45 -18.38
C LEU A 479 6.98 22.65 -16.87
N GLU A 480 8.05 23.03 -16.15
CA GLU A 480 7.98 23.37 -14.72
C GLU A 480 7.06 24.56 -14.42
N GLU A 481 7.01 25.55 -15.32
CA GLU A 481 6.12 26.70 -15.17
C GLU A 481 4.65 26.26 -15.28
N TYR A 482 4.34 25.34 -16.19
CA TYR A 482 2.98 24.79 -16.29
C TYR A 482 2.56 24.00 -15.05
N VAL A 483 3.46 23.19 -14.48
CA VAL A 483 3.16 22.47 -13.23
C VAL A 483 2.89 23.45 -12.10
N SER A 484 3.69 24.52 -12.02
CA SER A 484 3.53 25.56 -11.00
C SER A 484 2.20 26.30 -11.14
N GLU A 485 1.76 26.63 -12.36
CA GLU A 485 0.44 27.22 -12.60
C GLU A 485 -0.72 26.31 -12.16
N VAL A 486 -0.60 25.00 -12.39
CA VAL A 486 -1.61 24.03 -11.94
C VAL A 486 -1.65 23.98 -10.42
N GLU A 487 -0.49 23.98 -9.76
CA GLU A 487 -0.38 23.94 -8.30
C GLU A 487 -0.92 25.19 -7.60
N GLU A 488 -0.73 26.36 -8.20
CA GLU A 488 -1.26 27.63 -7.69
C GLU A 488 -2.78 27.75 -7.87
N GLY A 489 -3.38 26.83 -8.62
CA GLY A 489 -4.82 26.71 -8.74
C GLY A 489 -5.53 26.50 -7.39
N PRO A 490 -6.76 27.02 -7.22
CA PRO A 490 -7.50 26.95 -5.95
C PRO A 490 -7.82 25.51 -5.51
N ASP A 491 -7.76 24.55 -6.45
CA ASP A 491 -8.10 23.15 -6.23
C ASP A 491 -6.95 22.32 -5.64
N TYR A 492 -5.73 22.85 -5.49
CA TYR A 492 -4.55 22.09 -5.04
C TYR A 492 -4.06 22.46 -3.63
N ARG A 493 -4.93 23.11 -2.85
CA ARG A 493 -4.58 23.61 -1.52
C ARG A 493 -4.03 22.52 -0.59
N TYR A 494 -4.60 21.32 -0.58
CA TYR A 494 -4.12 20.23 0.27
C TYR A 494 -2.70 19.78 -0.09
N TYR A 495 -2.36 19.75 -1.39
CA TYR A 495 -1.02 19.42 -1.83
C TYR A 495 -0.02 20.51 -1.39
N LEU A 496 -0.35 21.78 -1.63
CA LEU A 496 0.49 22.92 -1.23
C LEU A 496 0.71 22.97 0.29
N GLU A 497 -0.32 22.67 1.08
CA GLU A 497 -0.20 22.61 2.53
C GLU A 497 0.72 21.48 2.99
N ARG A 498 0.64 20.28 2.39
CA ARG A 498 1.57 19.17 2.64
C ARG A 498 3.00 19.52 2.24
N ARG A 499 3.20 20.21 1.11
CA ARG A 499 4.52 20.71 0.67
C ARG A 499 5.14 21.63 1.70
N ARG A 500 4.42 22.69 2.06
CA ARG A 500 4.87 23.69 3.05
C ARG A 500 5.18 23.01 4.39
N ALA A 501 4.34 22.08 4.79
CA ALA A 501 4.51 21.27 5.98
C ALA A 501 5.80 20.44 5.99
N PHE A 502 6.05 19.73 4.91
CA PHE A 502 7.26 18.94 4.72
C PHE A 502 8.52 19.81 4.72
N ILE A 503 8.50 20.93 3.99
CA ILE A 503 9.59 21.91 3.94
C ILE A 503 9.89 22.46 5.34
N ARG A 504 8.87 22.85 6.12
CA ARG A 504 9.05 23.26 7.53
C ARG A 504 9.65 22.15 8.39
N GLN A 505 9.29 20.89 8.14
CA GLN A 505 9.81 19.75 8.90
C GLN A 505 11.30 19.50 8.67
N LYS A 506 11.72 19.55 7.41
CA LYS A 506 13.10 19.24 7.02
C LYS A 506 14.03 20.46 7.12
N GLY A 507 13.48 21.66 6.94
CA GLY A 507 14.21 22.93 6.96
C GLY A 507 14.81 23.30 5.59
N GLU A 508 15.01 24.60 5.36
CA GLU A 508 15.46 25.16 4.07
C GLU A 508 16.82 24.64 3.59
N ARG A 509 17.72 24.32 4.51
CA ARG A 509 19.02 23.75 4.17
C ARG A 509 18.86 22.39 3.50
N TRP A 510 18.07 21.51 4.12
CA TRP A 510 17.81 20.18 3.59
C TRP A 510 17.10 20.27 2.22
N VAL A 511 16.12 21.16 2.09
CA VAL A 511 15.39 21.40 0.83
C VAL A 511 16.33 21.78 -0.32
N ARG A 512 17.29 22.68 -0.07
CA ARG A 512 18.30 23.06 -1.08
C ARG A 512 19.26 21.93 -1.40
N GLU A 513 19.74 21.21 -0.39
CA GLU A 513 20.68 20.08 -0.57
C GLU A 513 20.04 18.94 -1.39
N HIS A 514 18.72 18.73 -1.27
CA HIS A 514 17.98 17.64 -1.93
C HIS A 514 17.16 18.09 -3.14
N ARG A 515 17.36 19.34 -3.60
CA ARG A 515 16.76 19.90 -4.82
C ARG A 515 15.22 19.80 -4.87
N ILE A 516 14.56 19.94 -3.74
CA ILE A 516 13.10 19.91 -3.68
C ILE A 516 12.53 21.15 -4.36
N ARG A 517 11.52 20.97 -5.22
CA ARG A 517 10.79 22.08 -5.84
C ARG A 517 9.98 22.84 -4.78
N ILE A 518 10.23 24.14 -4.64
CA ILE A 518 9.67 25.01 -3.58
C ILE A 518 8.34 25.61 -4.01
#